data_AF-H8GF79-F1
#
_entry.id   AF-H8GF79-F1
#
_cell.length_a   1.000
_cell.length_b   1.000
_cell.length_c   1.000
_cell.angle_alpha   90.00
_cell.angle_beta   90.00
_cell.angle_gamma   90.00
#
_symmetry.space_group_name_H-M   'P 1'
#
loop_
_entity.id
_entity.type
_entity.pdbx_description
1 polymer ?
#
loop_
_entity_poly.entity_id
_entity_poly.type
_entity_poly.pdbx_seq_one_letter_code
_entity_poly.pdbx_strand_id
1 'polypeptide(L)'
;MNRSLQIVCMLFPGVTQLDLTGPAQIFSRLPDTELSFAWHRIEPVLTDAGFAIVPNTTLTAAPQADVLFVPGGQGAFELFEDDVALEFLRRQSTGARYVTSVCTGSFALAAAGLLRGKRATSHWASLGLLERFGVTPTAQRVVHDGNVVTGAGVTSGMDFALSLAAEVFSPDVAKRVQLAIEYDPSPPFDAGSPERPEADAAQVEQTIEAMRELRGPLVDRAVDRLSQREIR
;
A
#
# COMPACT_ATOMS: atom_id res chain seq x y z
N MET A 1 -23.82 17.35 11.23
CA MET A 1 -23.80 16.03 10.56
C MET A 1 -22.50 15.95 9.79
N ASN A 2 -21.42 15.42 10.38
CA ASN A 2 -20.16 15.23 9.65
C ASN A 2 -20.21 13.82 9.05
N ARG A 3 -20.04 13.70 7.73
CA ARG A 3 -20.16 12.43 7.00
C ARG A 3 -19.11 11.41 7.46
N SER A 4 -19.42 10.12 7.33
CA SER A 4 -18.52 9.00 7.63
C SER A 4 -17.20 9.12 6.85
N LEU A 5 -16.06 8.80 7.49
CA LEU A 5 -14.74 8.75 6.89
C LEU A 5 -14.70 7.64 5.83
N GLN A 6 -14.40 8.01 4.59
CA GLN A 6 -14.34 7.08 3.48
C GLN A 6 -12.91 6.57 3.28
N ILE A 7 -12.68 5.30 3.58
CA ILE A 7 -11.39 4.63 3.28
C ILE A 7 -11.62 3.73 2.07
N VAL A 8 -10.97 4.08 0.96
CA VAL A 8 -11.08 3.34 -0.30
C VAL A 8 -9.81 2.55 -0.53
N CYS A 9 -9.94 1.24 -0.35
CA CYS A 9 -8.91 0.26 -0.56
C CYS A 9 -8.99 -0.27 -1.99
N MET A 10 -7.88 -0.20 -2.70
CA MET A 10 -7.75 -0.88 -3.99
C MET A 10 -7.61 -2.39 -3.76
N LEU A 11 -8.34 -3.20 -4.52
CA LEU A 11 -8.24 -4.66 -4.53
C LEU A 11 -7.93 -5.09 -5.96
N PHE A 12 -6.98 -6.01 -6.17
CA PHE A 12 -6.56 -6.47 -7.50
C PHE A 12 -6.08 -7.93 -7.46
N PRO A 13 -6.09 -8.67 -8.59
CA PRO A 13 -5.57 -10.03 -8.68
C PRO A 13 -4.11 -10.10 -8.24
N GLY A 14 -3.74 -11.13 -7.48
CA GLY A 14 -2.37 -11.26 -6.97
C GLY A 14 -2.00 -10.23 -5.89
N VAL A 15 -3.00 -9.61 -5.25
CA VAL A 15 -2.80 -8.86 -4.00
C VAL A 15 -2.25 -9.77 -2.92
N THR A 16 -1.26 -9.28 -2.16
CA THR A 16 -0.88 -9.92 -0.90
C THR A 16 -1.97 -9.65 0.10
N GLN A 17 -2.78 -10.68 0.39
CA GLN A 17 -4.02 -10.50 1.14
C GLN A 17 -3.81 -9.78 2.48
N LEU A 18 -2.68 -10.05 3.17
CA LEU A 18 -2.41 -9.47 4.49
C LEU A 18 -2.08 -7.98 4.43
N ASP A 19 -1.49 -7.51 3.31
CA ASP A 19 -1.28 -6.09 3.05
C ASP A 19 -2.61 -5.35 3.01
N LEU A 20 -3.69 -6.01 2.57
CA LEU A 20 -5.03 -5.45 2.53
C LEU A 20 -5.79 -5.65 3.85
N THR A 21 -5.86 -6.91 4.31
CA THR A 21 -6.74 -7.31 5.41
C THR A 21 -6.23 -6.87 6.78
N GLY A 22 -4.90 -6.78 6.98
CA GLY A 22 -4.31 -6.28 8.21
C GLY A 22 -4.73 -4.85 8.54
N PRO A 23 -4.47 -3.86 7.65
CA PRO A 23 -4.96 -2.49 7.80
C PRO A 23 -6.50 -2.41 7.86
N ALA A 24 -7.19 -3.17 7.01
CA ALA A 24 -8.65 -3.18 7.00
C ALA A 24 -9.25 -3.59 8.35
N GLN A 25 -8.62 -4.52 9.08
CA GLN A 25 -9.07 -4.91 10.42
C GLN A 25 -8.95 -3.78 11.45
N ILE A 26 -7.96 -2.90 11.33
CA ILE A 26 -7.84 -1.72 12.19
C ILE A 26 -8.84 -0.66 11.77
N PHE A 27 -8.93 -0.38 10.47
CA PHE A 27 -9.84 0.60 9.92
C PHE A 27 -11.31 0.28 10.20
N SER A 28 -11.71 -0.99 10.16
CA SER A 28 -13.08 -1.42 10.44
C SER A 28 -13.53 -1.17 11.89
N ARG A 29 -12.61 -0.78 12.79
CA ARG A 29 -12.87 -0.49 14.19
C ARG A 29 -12.85 1.01 14.49
N LEU A 30 -12.59 1.85 13.49
CA LEU A 30 -12.57 3.30 13.65
C LEU A 30 -14.00 3.86 13.73
N PRO A 31 -14.23 4.92 14.54
CA PRO A 31 -15.54 5.57 14.63
C PRO A 31 -15.98 6.13 13.28
N ASP A 32 -17.27 6.01 12.96
CA ASP A 32 -17.89 6.61 11.76
C ASP A 32 -17.02 6.46 10.50
N THR A 33 -16.60 5.22 10.20
CA THR A 33 -15.69 4.90 9.09
C THR A 33 -16.31 3.82 8.19
N GLU A 34 -16.24 4.03 6.88
CA GLU A 34 -16.69 3.08 5.86
C GLU A 34 -15.52 2.59 5.00
N LEU A 35 -15.47 1.28 4.77
CA LEU A 35 -14.47 0.63 3.93
C LEU A 35 -15.04 0.26 2.57
N SER A 36 -14.42 0.77 1.51
CA SER A 36 -14.70 0.38 0.12
C SER A 36 -13.54 -0.42 -0.44
N PHE A 37 -13.78 -1.66 -0.85
CA PHE A 37 -12.85 -2.49 -1.61
C PHE A 37 -13.19 -2.38 -3.09
N ALA A 38 -12.43 -1.56 -3.80
CA ALA A 38 -12.72 -1.17 -5.18
C ALA A 38 -11.88 -1.99 -6.16
N TRP A 39 -12.55 -2.60 -7.14
CA TRP A 39 -11.91 -3.23 -8.30
C TRP A 39 -12.71 -3.02 -9.59
N HIS A 40 -12.25 -3.53 -10.74
CA HIS A 40 -12.96 -3.36 -12.02
C HIS A 40 -14.41 -3.86 -11.99
N ARG A 41 -14.63 -4.97 -11.29
CA ARG A 41 -15.92 -5.63 -11.16
C ARG A 41 -16.03 -6.23 -9.75
N ILE A 42 -17.24 -6.65 -9.37
CA ILE A 42 -17.53 -7.19 -8.02
C ILE A 42 -17.45 -8.73 -7.96
N GLU A 43 -16.93 -9.40 -8.99
CA GLU A 43 -16.65 -10.83 -8.90
C GLU A 43 -15.43 -11.09 -7.99
N PRO A 44 -15.29 -12.32 -7.44
CA PRO A 44 -14.17 -12.67 -6.58
C PRO A 44 -12.81 -12.42 -7.25
N VAL A 45 -11.91 -11.76 -6.52
CA VAL A 45 -10.54 -11.45 -6.94
C VAL A 45 -9.57 -12.38 -6.23
N LEU A 46 -8.81 -13.16 -7.01
CA LEU A 46 -7.87 -14.14 -6.47
C LEU A 46 -6.65 -13.44 -5.84
N THR A 47 -6.34 -13.79 -4.59
CA THR A 47 -5.14 -13.32 -3.87
C THR A 47 -3.92 -14.18 -4.22
N ASP A 48 -2.73 -13.72 -3.84
CA ASP A 48 -1.50 -14.54 -3.93
C ASP A 48 -1.49 -15.76 -2.98
N ALA A 49 -2.45 -15.84 -2.07
CA ALA A 49 -2.61 -16.92 -1.10
C ALA A 49 -3.63 -18.00 -1.53
N GLY A 50 -4.15 -17.92 -2.77
CA GLY A 50 -4.99 -18.97 -3.35
C GLY A 50 -6.48 -18.94 -2.95
N PHE A 51 -6.90 -17.99 -2.10
CA PHE A 51 -8.32 -17.69 -1.87
C PHE A 51 -8.71 -16.35 -2.52
N ALA A 52 -10.02 -16.12 -2.66
CA ALA A 52 -10.53 -14.90 -3.28
C ALA A 52 -11.18 -13.95 -2.28
N ILE A 53 -11.05 -12.65 -2.53
CA ILE A 53 -11.75 -11.57 -1.82
C ILE A 53 -12.78 -10.96 -2.77
N VAL A 54 -13.99 -10.69 -2.29
CA VAL A 54 -15.05 -10.08 -3.08
C VAL A 54 -15.01 -8.56 -2.93
N PRO A 55 -14.79 -7.78 -4.01
CA PRO A 55 -14.92 -6.33 -3.97
C PRO A 55 -16.36 -5.92 -3.62
N ASN A 56 -16.52 -4.85 -2.84
CA ASN A 56 -17.85 -4.33 -2.49
C ASN A 56 -18.27 -3.10 -3.31
N THR A 57 -17.37 -2.60 -4.17
CA THR A 57 -17.65 -1.53 -5.13
C THR A 57 -16.75 -1.67 -6.36
N THR A 58 -17.05 -0.91 -7.42
CA THR A 58 -16.20 -0.85 -8.60
C THR A 58 -15.29 0.39 -8.60
N LEU A 59 -14.23 0.41 -9.42
CA LEU A 59 -13.39 1.61 -9.61
C LEU A 59 -14.20 2.83 -10.08
N THR A 60 -15.35 2.63 -10.74
CA THR A 60 -16.21 3.72 -11.23
C THR A 60 -17.26 4.14 -10.22
N ALA A 61 -17.72 3.22 -9.36
CA ALA A 61 -18.77 3.46 -8.38
C ALA A 61 -18.24 3.75 -6.96
N ALA A 62 -16.93 3.60 -6.72
CA ALA A 62 -16.32 3.88 -5.43
C ALA A 62 -16.56 5.35 -5.01
N PRO A 63 -16.85 5.62 -3.73
CA PRO A 63 -16.98 6.98 -3.23
C PRO A 63 -15.65 7.71 -3.30
N GLN A 64 -15.68 9.04 -3.21
CA GLN A 64 -14.44 9.81 -3.08
C GLN A 64 -13.74 9.43 -1.77
N ALA A 65 -12.49 9.00 -1.87
CA ALA A 65 -11.68 8.61 -0.73
C ALA A 65 -11.33 9.84 0.13
N ASP A 66 -11.48 9.72 1.45
CA ASP A 66 -10.76 10.56 2.41
C ASP A 66 -9.37 9.94 2.69
N VAL A 67 -9.28 8.61 2.70
CA VAL A 67 -8.03 7.84 2.71
C VAL A 67 -8.03 6.90 1.52
N LEU A 68 -7.12 7.12 0.56
CA LEU A 68 -6.84 6.19 -0.52
C LEU A 68 -5.80 5.18 -0.04
N PHE A 69 -6.07 3.89 -0.16
CA PHE A 69 -5.18 2.83 0.31
C PHE A 69 -4.88 1.81 -0.80
N VAL A 70 -3.58 1.54 -1.03
CA VAL A 70 -3.11 0.58 -2.02
C VAL A 70 -2.25 -0.51 -1.36
N PRO A 71 -2.72 -1.78 -1.29
CA PRO A 71 -1.91 -2.89 -0.77
C PRO A 71 -0.81 -3.28 -1.76
N GLY A 72 0.11 -4.16 -1.33
CA GLY A 72 1.11 -4.76 -2.20
C GLY A 72 0.69 -6.11 -2.79
N GLY A 73 1.69 -6.89 -3.19
CA GLY A 73 1.55 -8.11 -3.96
C GLY A 73 2.17 -7.99 -5.35
N GLN A 74 2.23 -9.12 -6.07
CA GLN A 74 2.74 -9.14 -7.44
C GLN A 74 1.82 -8.36 -8.38
N GLY A 75 0.52 -8.38 -8.13
CA GLY A 75 -0.47 -7.62 -8.90
C GLY A 75 -0.23 -6.11 -8.91
N ALA A 76 0.47 -5.55 -7.91
CA ALA A 76 0.79 -4.12 -7.87
C ALA A 76 1.68 -3.68 -9.05
N PHE A 77 2.50 -4.59 -9.60
CA PHE A 77 3.30 -4.32 -10.80
C PHE A 77 2.51 -4.52 -12.11
N GLU A 78 1.48 -5.36 -12.08
CA GLU A 78 0.58 -5.56 -13.24
C GLU A 78 -0.29 -4.32 -13.49
N LEU A 79 -0.57 -3.54 -12.44
CA LEU A 79 -1.28 -2.26 -12.54
C LEU A 79 -0.56 -1.23 -13.42
N PHE A 80 0.72 -1.39 -13.71
CA PHE A 80 1.47 -0.46 -14.56
C PHE A 80 0.90 -0.34 -15.98
N GLU A 81 0.24 -1.42 -16.45
CA GLU A 81 -0.38 -1.48 -17.78
C GLU A 81 -1.90 -1.27 -17.73
N ASP A 82 -2.47 -1.00 -16.55
CA ASP A 82 -3.90 -0.79 -16.35
C ASP A 82 -4.23 0.70 -16.23
N ASP A 83 -4.45 1.35 -17.37
CA ASP A 83 -4.70 2.79 -17.42
C ASP A 83 -5.95 3.22 -16.63
N VAL A 84 -6.97 2.36 -16.54
CA VAL A 84 -8.20 2.63 -15.77
C VAL A 84 -7.91 2.62 -14.28
N ALA A 85 -7.12 1.65 -13.80
CA ALA A 85 -6.69 1.58 -12.42
C ALA A 85 -5.76 2.74 -12.03
N LEU A 86 -4.78 3.08 -12.87
CA LEU A 86 -3.90 4.22 -12.61
C LEU A 86 -4.66 5.55 -12.63
N GLU A 87 -5.63 5.72 -13.53
CA GLU A 87 -6.49 6.91 -13.54
C GLU A 87 -7.43 6.96 -12.33
N PHE A 88 -7.93 5.81 -11.87
CA PHE A 88 -8.67 5.72 -10.61
C PHE A 88 -7.83 6.23 -9.43
N LEU A 89 -6.57 5.79 -9.31
CA LEU A 89 -5.68 6.25 -8.23
C LEU A 89 -5.47 7.77 -8.29
N ARG A 90 -5.23 8.32 -9.48
CA ARG A 90 -5.07 9.77 -9.67
C ARG A 90 -6.34 10.52 -9.27
N ARG A 91 -7.50 10.10 -9.75
CA ARG A 91 -8.79 10.72 -9.42
C ARG A 91 -9.08 10.71 -7.93
N GLN A 92 -8.89 9.57 -7.26
CA GLN A 92 -9.11 9.47 -5.82
C GLN A 92 -8.13 10.36 -5.04
N SER A 93 -6.87 10.44 -5.49
CA SER A 93 -5.83 11.21 -4.81
C SER A 93 -6.12 12.71 -4.74
N THR A 94 -6.86 13.29 -5.69
CA THR A 94 -7.12 14.74 -5.73
C THR A 94 -8.00 15.24 -4.58
N GLY A 95 -8.88 14.40 -4.04
CA GLY A 95 -9.71 14.74 -2.88
C GLY A 95 -9.37 13.94 -1.63
N ALA A 96 -8.38 13.05 -1.68
CA ALA A 96 -7.95 12.28 -0.52
C ALA A 96 -7.17 13.17 0.46
N ARG A 97 -7.55 13.11 1.74
CA ARG A 97 -6.76 13.68 2.84
C ARG A 97 -5.45 12.93 3.01
N TYR A 98 -5.44 11.62 2.76
CA TYR A 98 -4.23 10.79 2.78
C TYR A 98 -4.17 9.83 1.57
N VAL A 99 -2.99 9.74 0.97
CA VAL A 99 -2.66 8.79 -0.09
C VAL A 99 -1.69 7.77 0.48
N THR A 100 -2.13 6.52 0.59
CA THR A 100 -1.44 5.53 1.41
C THR A 100 -1.18 4.22 0.70
N SER A 101 -0.12 3.53 1.09
CA SER A 101 0.17 2.18 0.59
C SER A 101 0.95 1.35 1.58
N VAL A 102 0.96 0.04 1.34
CA VAL A 102 1.80 -0.94 2.06
C VAL A 102 2.59 -1.73 1.04
N CYS A 103 3.81 -2.12 1.42
CA CYS A 103 4.64 -3.07 0.70
C CYS A 103 4.85 -2.59 -0.74
N THR A 104 4.64 -3.44 -1.74
CA THR A 104 4.79 -3.07 -3.16
C THR A 104 3.66 -2.18 -3.69
N GLY A 105 2.64 -1.85 -2.89
CA GLY A 105 1.60 -0.90 -3.28
C GLY A 105 2.13 0.51 -3.58
N SER A 106 3.27 0.88 -2.98
CA SER A 106 3.93 2.15 -3.29
C SER A 106 4.41 2.22 -4.74
N PHE A 107 4.68 1.10 -5.41
CA PHE A 107 5.00 1.07 -6.84
C PHE A 107 3.80 1.46 -7.71
N ALA A 108 2.59 1.02 -7.36
CA ALA A 108 1.38 1.42 -8.08
C ALA A 108 1.11 2.93 -7.93
N LEU A 109 1.33 3.49 -6.72
CA LEU A 109 1.28 4.93 -6.51
C LEU A 109 2.36 5.67 -7.31
N ALA A 110 3.59 5.14 -7.36
CA ALA A 110 4.68 5.72 -8.14
C ALA A 110 4.38 5.72 -9.64
N ALA A 111 3.86 4.61 -10.18
CA ALA A 111 3.42 4.50 -11.58
C ALA A 111 2.21 5.41 -11.89
N ALA A 112 1.36 5.70 -10.91
CA ALA A 112 0.32 6.72 -11.02
C ALA A 112 0.88 8.15 -11.01
N GLY A 113 2.18 8.35 -10.74
CA GLY A 113 2.84 9.66 -10.64
C GLY A 113 2.68 10.33 -9.27
N LEU A 114 2.17 9.61 -8.28
CA LEU A 114 1.76 10.19 -6.99
C LEU A 114 2.90 10.30 -5.96
N LEU A 115 4.06 9.70 -6.25
CA LEU A 115 5.21 9.67 -5.34
C LEU A 115 6.43 10.47 -5.83
N ARG A 116 6.37 11.13 -6.99
CA ARG A 116 7.53 11.87 -7.52
C ARG A 116 7.97 12.96 -6.54
N GLY A 117 9.26 12.98 -6.21
CA GLY A 117 9.85 13.92 -5.26
C GLY A 117 9.49 13.68 -3.80
N LYS A 118 8.85 12.54 -3.48
CA LYS A 118 8.46 12.16 -2.12
C LYS A 118 9.45 11.21 -1.49
N ARG A 119 9.51 11.22 -0.16
CA ARG A 119 10.07 10.11 0.63
C ARG A 119 9.02 9.01 0.75
N ALA A 120 9.42 7.77 0.49
CA ALA A 120 8.52 6.62 0.64
C ALA A 120 9.29 5.34 1.02
N THR A 121 8.57 4.39 1.59
CA THR A 121 9.06 3.02 1.84
C THR A 121 8.29 2.00 0.99
N SER A 122 8.75 0.76 1.00
CA SER A 122 8.16 -0.38 0.30
C SER A 122 8.61 -1.69 0.94
N HIS A 123 8.33 -2.81 0.28
CA HIS A 123 8.98 -4.07 0.61
C HIS A 123 10.50 -3.96 0.41
N TRP A 124 11.27 -4.42 1.39
CA TRP A 124 12.73 -4.33 1.41
C TRP A 124 13.38 -4.85 0.13
N ALA A 125 12.88 -5.97 -0.39
CA ALA A 125 13.42 -6.62 -1.58
C ALA A 125 13.28 -5.80 -2.88
N SER A 126 12.47 -4.74 -2.88
CA SER A 126 12.31 -3.87 -4.06
C SER A 126 12.49 -2.40 -3.75
N LEU A 127 12.78 -2.03 -2.50
CA LEU A 127 12.83 -0.64 -2.05
C LEU A 127 13.67 0.27 -2.96
N GLY A 128 14.87 -0.18 -3.37
CA GLY A 128 15.77 0.61 -4.21
C GLY A 128 15.24 0.92 -5.62
N LEU A 129 14.27 0.15 -6.13
CA LEU A 129 13.68 0.43 -7.45
C LEU A 129 12.78 1.67 -7.46
N LEU A 130 12.34 2.15 -6.28
CA LEU A 130 11.56 3.39 -6.19
C LEU A 130 12.34 4.62 -6.67
N GLU A 131 13.68 4.62 -6.58
CA GLU A 131 14.53 5.72 -7.06
C GLU A 131 14.28 6.06 -8.52
N ARG A 132 13.97 5.04 -9.33
CA ARG A 132 13.71 5.19 -10.77
C ARG A 132 12.48 6.05 -11.08
N PHE A 133 11.54 6.14 -10.14
CA PHE A 133 10.36 7.02 -10.23
C PHE A 133 10.63 8.44 -9.67
N GLY A 134 11.87 8.76 -9.27
CA GLY A 134 12.20 10.01 -8.59
C GLY A 134 11.69 10.08 -7.15
N VAL A 135 11.53 8.92 -6.51
CA VAL A 135 11.18 8.79 -5.09
C VAL A 135 12.47 8.67 -4.28
N THR A 136 12.52 9.26 -3.09
CA THR A 136 13.61 9.04 -2.11
C THR A 136 13.24 7.83 -1.24
N PRO A 137 13.83 6.63 -1.45
CA PRO A 137 13.47 5.46 -0.67
C PRO A 137 13.98 5.58 0.76
N THR A 138 13.21 5.07 1.72
CA THR A 138 13.58 5.11 3.13
C THR A 138 13.28 3.75 3.77
N ALA A 139 14.26 3.14 4.44
CA ALA A 139 14.12 1.82 5.09
C ALA A 139 13.33 1.86 6.43
N GLN A 140 12.51 2.90 6.65
CA GLN A 140 11.64 2.98 7.82
C GLN A 140 10.41 2.09 7.61
N ARG A 141 9.88 1.56 8.72
CA ARG A 141 8.68 0.70 8.72
C ARG A 141 7.42 1.43 8.25
N VAL A 142 7.31 2.71 8.61
CA VAL A 142 6.26 3.63 8.16
C VAL A 142 6.92 4.98 7.85
N VAL A 143 6.61 5.57 6.71
CA VAL A 143 7.14 6.87 6.26
C VAL A 143 5.97 7.81 6.00
N HIS A 144 6.05 9.00 6.60
CA HIS A 144 5.13 10.12 6.38
C HIS A 144 5.83 11.23 5.60
N ASP A 145 5.26 11.65 4.47
CA ASP A 145 5.70 12.79 3.66
C ASP A 145 4.48 13.63 3.24
N GLY A 146 4.13 14.62 4.07
CA GLY A 146 2.90 15.40 3.88
C GLY A 146 1.67 14.52 4.04
N ASN A 147 0.83 14.44 2.99
CA ASN A 147 -0.34 13.59 2.96
C ASN A 147 -0.07 12.16 2.44
N VAL A 148 1.17 11.84 2.09
CA VAL A 148 1.57 10.51 1.63
C VAL A 148 2.08 9.70 2.81
N VAL A 149 1.50 8.52 3.03
CA VAL A 149 1.91 7.59 4.09
C VAL A 149 2.18 6.21 3.50
N THR A 150 3.41 5.73 3.60
CA THR A 150 3.78 4.41 3.06
C THR A 150 4.27 3.49 4.17
N GLY A 151 3.79 2.25 4.18
CA GLY A 151 4.27 1.17 5.03
C GLY A 151 5.21 0.24 4.28
N ALA A 152 6.19 -0.32 4.99
CA ALA A 152 7.14 -1.29 4.46
C ALA A 152 6.49 -2.66 4.16
N GLY A 153 7.18 -3.77 4.41
CA GLY A 153 6.66 -5.11 4.10
C GLY A 153 5.46 -5.52 4.96
N VAL A 154 4.40 -5.96 4.28
CA VAL A 154 3.30 -6.79 4.78
C VAL A 154 2.66 -6.33 6.09
N THR A 155 3.21 -6.76 7.23
CA THR A 155 2.63 -6.49 8.55
C THR A 155 2.78 -5.04 9.00
N SER A 156 3.65 -4.25 8.36
CA SER A 156 3.69 -2.79 8.58
C SER A 156 2.35 -2.11 8.26
N GLY A 157 1.50 -2.79 7.49
CA GLY A 157 0.08 -2.52 7.34
C GLY A 157 -0.62 -2.13 8.64
N MET A 158 -0.39 -2.91 9.68
CA MET A 158 -1.10 -2.73 10.94
C MET A 158 -0.57 -1.52 11.71
N ASP A 159 0.75 -1.32 11.74
CA ASP A 159 1.36 -0.19 12.44
C ASP A 159 1.04 1.14 11.76
N PHE A 160 1.02 1.19 10.42
CA PHE A 160 0.62 2.42 9.72
C PHE A 160 -0.85 2.74 9.99
N ALA A 161 -1.74 1.74 10.00
CA ALA A 161 -3.16 1.97 10.22
C ALA A 161 -3.44 2.50 11.64
N LEU A 162 -2.69 2.03 12.65
CA LEU A 162 -2.72 2.59 14.01
C LEU A 162 -2.17 4.02 14.06
N SER A 163 -1.06 4.29 13.37
CA SER A 163 -0.51 5.65 13.25
C SER A 163 -1.54 6.60 12.62
N LEU A 164 -2.18 6.19 11.54
CA LEU A 164 -3.18 6.98 10.84
C LEU A 164 -4.44 7.19 11.68
N ALA A 165 -4.87 6.17 12.44
CA ALA A 165 -5.97 6.29 13.40
C ALA A 165 -5.70 7.37 14.45
N ALA A 166 -4.46 7.46 14.93
CA ALA A 166 -4.06 8.46 15.92
C ALA A 166 -4.12 9.89 15.35
N GLU A 167 -3.75 10.07 14.08
CA GLU A 167 -3.75 11.37 13.39
C GLU A 167 -5.14 11.81 12.92
N VAL A 168 -5.96 10.88 12.45
CA VAL A 168 -7.29 11.19 11.93
C VAL A 168 -8.27 11.44 13.08
N PHE A 169 -8.16 10.69 14.17
CA PHE A 169 -9.06 10.76 15.32
C PHE A 169 -8.36 11.26 16.59
N SER A 170 -7.64 10.37 17.28
CA SER A 170 -6.82 10.70 18.45
C SER A 170 -5.97 9.50 18.87
N PRO A 171 -4.87 9.72 19.63
CA PRO A 171 -4.10 8.62 20.22
C PRO A 171 -4.92 7.65 21.06
N ASP A 172 -5.96 8.12 21.75
CA ASP A 172 -6.83 7.27 22.57
C ASP A 172 -7.71 6.35 21.71
N VAL A 173 -8.16 6.82 20.54
CA VAL A 173 -8.89 5.97 19.58
C VAL A 173 -7.97 4.86 19.08
N ALA A 174 -6.75 5.19 18.67
CA ALA A 174 -5.78 4.21 18.20
C ALA A 174 -5.45 3.16 19.27
N LYS A 175 -5.18 3.58 20.52
CA LYS A 175 -4.92 2.66 21.65
C LYS A 175 -6.11 1.74 21.95
N ARG A 176 -7.34 2.26 21.88
CA ARG A 176 -8.55 1.42 22.06
C ARG A 176 -8.68 0.38 20.97
N VAL A 177 -8.42 0.74 19.71
CA VAL A 177 -8.44 -0.21 18.60
C VAL A 177 -7.34 -1.25 18.76
N GLN A 178 -6.11 -0.83 19.08
CA GLN A 178 -4.99 -1.73 19.36
C GLN A 178 -5.34 -2.77 20.42
N LEU A 179 -5.91 -2.34 21.55
CA LEU A 179 -6.35 -3.23 22.62
C LEU A 179 -7.52 -4.13 22.19
N ALA A 180 -8.49 -3.60 21.43
CA ALA A 180 -9.68 -4.34 21.02
C ALA A 180 -9.38 -5.51 20.07
N ILE A 181 -8.26 -5.47 19.35
CA ILE A 181 -7.79 -6.57 18.51
C ILE A 181 -6.60 -7.32 19.12
N GLU A 182 -6.20 -6.97 20.36
CA GLU A 182 -5.05 -7.53 21.06
C GLU A 182 -3.77 -7.50 20.19
N TYR A 183 -3.51 -6.36 19.54
CA TYR A 183 -2.30 -6.20 18.74
C TYR A 183 -1.08 -5.94 19.65
N ASP A 184 -0.57 -7.04 20.18
CA ASP A 184 0.63 -7.18 21.01
C ASP A 184 1.54 -8.28 20.43
N PRO A 185 2.20 -8.02 19.28
CA PRO A 185 2.96 -9.04 18.58
C PRO A 185 4.19 -9.48 19.37
N SER A 186 4.36 -10.81 19.52
CA SER A 186 5.55 -11.44 20.09
C SER A 186 6.15 -12.45 19.10
N PRO A 187 6.90 -11.99 18.07
CA PRO A 187 7.46 -12.87 17.06
C PRO A 187 8.43 -13.90 17.69
N PRO A 188 8.37 -15.18 17.30
CA PRO A 188 9.24 -16.21 17.85
C PRO A 188 10.68 -16.21 17.30
N PHE A 189 10.98 -15.35 16.31
CA PHE A 189 12.28 -15.22 15.64
C PHE A 189 12.60 -13.75 15.38
N ASP A 190 13.88 -13.37 15.45
CA ASP A 190 14.37 -12.01 15.13
C ASP A 190 14.91 -11.93 13.69
N ALA A 191 14.07 -12.30 12.72
CA ALA A 191 14.41 -12.34 11.28
C ALA A 191 13.45 -11.51 10.40
N GLY A 192 12.63 -10.63 11.01
CA GLY A 192 11.56 -9.90 10.32
C GLY A 192 12.00 -8.70 9.46
N SER A 193 13.29 -8.37 9.40
CA SER A 193 13.86 -7.31 8.57
C SER A 193 15.29 -7.68 8.16
N PRO A 194 15.78 -7.21 6.99
CA PRO A 194 17.17 -7.41 6.56
C PRO A 194 18.25 -7.01 7.56
N GLU A 195 17.94 -6.07 8.46
CA GLU A 195 18.88 -5.57 9.47
C GLU A 195 18.86 -6.39 10.78
N ARG A 196 17.99 -7.40 10.88
CA ARG A 196 17.85 -8.18 12.12
C ARG A 196 18.93 -9.26 12.26
N PRO A 197 19.34 -9.61 13.49
CA PRO A 197 20.44 -10.54 13.73
C PRO A 197 20.25 -11.95 13.17
N GLU A 198 19.01 -12.46 13.11
CA GLU A 198 18.71 -13.80 12.59
C GLU A 198 18.36 -13.79 11.09
N ALA A 199 18.40 -12.63 10.43
CA ALA A 199 18.22 -12.56 8.99
C ALA A 199 19.48 -13.05 8.25
N ASP A 200 19.33 -14.00 7.32
CA ASP A 200 20.42 -14.47 6.47
C ASP A 200 20.79 -13.39 5.44
N ALA A 201 21.94 -12.75 5.64
CA ALA A 201 22.44 -11.68 4.77
C ALA A 201 22.64 -12.14 3.31
N ALA A 202 23.07 -13.38 3.09
CA ALA A 202 23.24 -13.90 1.73
C ALA A 202 21.88 -14.11 1.05
N GLN A 203 20.88 -14.60 1.80
CA GLN A 203 19.51 -14.71 1.29
C GLN A 203 18.92 -13.33 0.98
N VAL A 204 19.14 -12.33 1.84
CA VAL A 204 18.71 -10.95 1.61
C VAL A 204 19.29 -10.40 0.31
N GLU A 205 20.60 -10.52 0.11
CA GLU A 205 21.29 -10.04 -1.09
C GLU A 205 20.78 -10.75 -2.35
N GLN A 206 20.69 -12.08 -2.32
CA GLN A 206 20.15 -12.88 -3.43
C GLN A 206 18.70 -12.48 -3.77
N THR A 207 17.87 -12.22 -2.76
CA THR A 207 16.47 -11.83 -2.98
C THR A 207 16.38 -10.43 -3.59
N ILE A 208 17.18 -9.47 -3.11
CA ILE A 208 17.23 -8.12 -3.69
C ILE A 208 17.66 -8.19 -5.15
N GLU A 209 18.69 -8.96 -5.47
CA GLU A 209 19.17 -9.09 -6.85
C GLU A 209 18.12 -9.75 -7.75
N ALA A 210 17.55 -10.89 -7.32
CA ALA A 210 16.50 -11.58 -8.07
C ALA A 210 15.28 -10.68 -8.32
N MET A 211 14.87 -9.89 -7.33
CA MET A 211 13.78 -8.93 -7.49
C MET A 211 14.15 -7.76 -8.39
N ARG A 212 15.41 -7.29 -8.37
CA ARG A 212 15.90 -6.26 -9.29
C ARG A 212 15.85 -6.74 -10.74
N GLU A 213 16.31 -7.96 -11.02
CA GLU A 213 16.25 -8.56 -12.37
C GLU A 213 14.80 -8.73 -12.83
N LEU A 214 13.93 -9.24 -11.96
CA LEU A 214 12.53 -9.51 -12.28
C LEU A 214 11.72 -8.22 -12.49
N ARG A 215 11.89 -7.22 -11.59
CA ARG A 215 11.02 -6.03 -11.53
C ARG A 215 11.63 -4.80 -12.18
N GLY A 216 12.95 -4.73 -12.32
CA GLY A 216 13.64 -3.61 -12.96
C GLY A 216 13.07 -3.25 -14.34
N PRO A 217 12.96 -4.21 -15.28
CA PRO A 217 12.39 -3.94 -16.60
C PRO A 217 10.92 -3.51 -16.57
N LEU A 218 10.13 -3.96 -15.58
CA LEU A 218 8.74 -3.51 -15.40
C LEU A 218 8.70 -2.05 -14.96
N VAL A 219 9.55 -1.70 -13.99
CA VAL A 219 9.69 -0.35 -13.48
C VAL A 219 10.17 0.61 -14.56
N ASP A 220 11.17 0.23 -15.37
CA ASP A 220 11.70 1.08 -16.44
C ASP A 220 10.61 1.44 -17.46
N ARG A 221 9.82 0.45 -17.89
CA ARG A 221 8.68 0.69 -18.80
C ARG A 221 7.63 1.60 -18.18
N ALA A 222 7.33 1.44 -16.90
CA ALA A 222 6.37 2.28 -16.19
C ALA A 222 6.85 3.73 -16.08
N VAL A 223 8.14 3.95 -15.84
CA VAL A 223 8.76 5.28 -15.83
C VAL A 223 8.65 5.93 -17.21
N ASP A 224 8.98 5.20 -18.29
CA ASP A 224 8.87 5.70 -19.66
C ASP A 224 7.43 6.10 -20.01
N ARG A 225 6.45 5.25 -19.66
CA ARG A 225 5.02 5.55 -19.85
C ARG A 225 4.60 6.81 -19.08
N LEU A 226 5.06 6.96 -17.85
CA LEU A 226 4.74 8.12 -17.02
C LEU A 226 5.29 9.42 -17.65
N SER A 227 6.54 9.42 -18.09
CA SER A 227 7.18 10.59 -18.73
C SER A 227 6.50 10.98 -20.04
N GLN A 228 6.08 10.02 -20.87
CA GLN A 228 5.36 10.31 -22.11
C GLN A 228 3.99 10.98 -21.87
N ARG A 229 3.36 10.71 -20.72
CA ARG A 229 2.08 11.31 -20.35
C ARG A 229 2.22 12.75 -19.88
N GLU A 230 3.34 13.11 -19.25
CA GLU A 230 3.62 14.48 -18.78
C GLU A 230 3.93 15.46 -19.92
N ILE A 231 4.27 14.96 -21.11
CA ILE A 231 4.52 15.75 -22.32
C ILE A 231 3.21 16.05 -23.08
N ARG A 232 2.11 15.36 -22.75
CA ARG A 232 0.80 15.52 -23.39
C ARG A 232 -0.13 16.39 -22.56
#